data_AF-A0A3S4HWQ4-F1
#
_entry.id   AF-A0A3S4HWQ4-F1
#
_cell.length_a   1.000
_cell.length_b   1.000
_cell.length_c   1.000
_cell.angle_alpha   90.00
_cell.angle_beta   90.00
_cell.angle_gamma   90.00
#
_symmetry.space_group_name_H-M   'P 1'
#
loop_
_entity.id
_entity.type
_entity.pdbx_description
1 polymer ?
#
loop_
_entity_poly.entity_id
_entity_poly.type
_entity_poly.pdbx_seq_one_letter_code
_entity_poly.pdbx_strand_id
1 'polypeptide(L)'
;MWKKKRFLRGLNLEIRPGEVHAIMGPNGSGKSTLSATLAGREDYEVTGGSVTFKGKDLLELSPEERAGEGIFMAFQYPVEIPGVSNQFFPANRAECRARLPRAGVVGSF
;
A
#
# COMPACT_ATOMS: atom_id res chain seq x y z
N MET A 1 21.02 19.22 10.66
CA MET A 1 21.29 17.76 10.72
C MET A 1 19.96 17.03 10.53
N TRP A 2 19.74 16.40 9.38
CA TRP A 2 18.47 15.75 9.05
C TRP A 2 18.44 14.39 9.76
N LYS A 3 17.60 14.21 10.78
CA LYS A 3 17.50 12.93 11.49
C LYS A 3 16.80 11.90 10.60
N LYS A 4 17.51 10.88 10.13
CA LYS A 4 16.89 9.66 9.59
C LYS A 4 15.99 9.05 10.67
N LYS A 5 14.67 9.17 10.49
CA LYS A 5 13.67 8.67 11.45
C LYS A 5 13.16 7.31 10.97
N ARG A 6 13.35 6.28 11.79
CA ARG A 6 12.78 4.95 11.52
C ARG A 6 11.30 4.94 11.86
N PHE A 7 10.46 4.75 10.84
CA PHE A 7 9.00 4.70 10.96
C PHE A 7 8.50 3.28 11.26
N LEU A 8 8.92 2.30 10.46
CA LEU A 8 8.55 0.89 10.63
C LEU A 8 9.66 0.14 11.38
N ARG A 9 9.26 -0.76 12.29
CA ARG A 9 10.19 -1.54 13.12
C ARG A 9 9.74 -3.00 13.19
N GLY A 10 10.34 -3.86 12.36
CA GLY A 10 10.12 -5.32 12.42
C GLY A 10 8.66 -5.75 12.24
N LEU A 11 7.99 -5.22 11.21
CA LEU A 11 6.62 -5.61 10.87
C LEU A 11 6.62 -6.97 10.17
N ASN A 12 5.82 -7.91 10.66
CA ASN A 12 5.52 -9.17 9.98
C ASN A 12 4.01 -9.25 9.72
N LEU A 13 3.63 -9.44 8.47
CA LEU A 13 2.24 -9.54 8.04
C LEU A 13 2.12 -10.54 6.89
N GLU A 14 1.20 -11.49 7.01
CA GLU A 14 0.83 -12.43 5.96
C GLU A 14 -0.65 -12.19 5.60
N ILE A 15 -0.94 -12.01 4.31
CA ILE A 15 -2.29 -11.83 3.79
C ILE A 15 -2.53 -12.91 2.74
N ARG A 16 -3.56 -13.72 2.94
CA ARG A 16 -3.91 -14.78 1.98
C ARG A 16 -4.91 -14.29 0.93
N PRO A 17 -4.97 -14.94 -0.24
CA PRO A 17 -5.95 -14.61 -1.26
C PRO A 17 -7.38 -14.64 -0.71
N GLY A 18 -8.15 -13.60 -0.97
CA GLY A 18 -9.52 -13.48 -0.48
C GLY A 18 -9.63 -13.08 0.99
N GLU A 19 -8.57 -12.63 1.64
CA GLU A 19 -8.67 -12.02 2.97
C GLU A 19 -8.74 -10.50 2.88
N VAL A 20 -9.40 -9.90 3.87
CA VAL A 20 -9.47 -8.45 4.03
C VAL A 20 -8.96 -8.13 5.41
N HIS A 21 -7.83 -7.42 5.47
CA HIS A 21 -7.12 -7.07 6.70
C HIS A 21 -7.26 -5.59 6.98
N ALA A 22 -7.47 -5.25 8.26
CA ALA A 22 -7.52 -3.87 8.73
C ALA A 22 -6.27 -3.55 9.56
N ILE A 23 -5.50 -2.55 9.14
CA ILE A 23 -4.31 -2.07 9.85
C ILE A 23 -4.70 -0.85 10.68
N MET A 24 -4.70 -0.98 12.01
CA MET A 24 -5.16 0.06 12.94
C MET A 24 -4.10 0.45 13.96
N GLY A 25 -4.02 1.73 14.32
CA GLY A 25 -3.06 2.21 15.33
C GLY A 25 -3.03 3.73 15.43
N PRO A 26 -2.31 4.31 16.41
CA PRO A 26 -2.28 5.76 16.64
C PRO A 26 -1.63 6.53 15.49
N ASN A 27 -1.93 7.83 15.37
CA ASN A 27 -1.30 8.68 14.37
C ASN A 27 0.23 8.69 14.57
N GLY A 28 0.98 8.54 13.47
CA GLY A 28 2.44 8.43 13.51
C GLY A 28 2.98 7.01 13.77
N SER A 29 2.13 5.98 13.94
CA SER A 29 2.58 4.58 14.10
C SER A 29 3.18 3.95 12.84
N GLY A 30 3.20 4.67 11.71
CA GLY A 30 3.79 4.20 10.46
C GLY A 30 2.83 3.55 9.47
N LYS A 31 1.51 3.52 9.73
CA LYS A 31 0.50 2.96 8.79
C LYS A 31 0.59 3.57 7.38
N SER A 32 0.59 4.91 7.31
CA SER A 32 0.72 5.60 6.02
C SER A 32 2.10 5.35 5.39
N THR A 33 3.15 5.22 6.19
CA THR A 33 4.49 4.86 5.73
C THR A 33 4.50 3.45 5.12
N LEU A 34 3.90 2.46 5.78
CA LEU A 34 3.75 1.10 5.24
C LEU A 34 3.04 1.11 3.89
N SER A 35 1.92 1.82 3.81
CA SER A 35 1.18 1.94 2.57
C SER A 35 2.05 2.56 1.45
N ALA A 36 2.75 3.66 1.74
CA ALA A 36 3.61 4.33 0.77
C ALA A 36 4.80 3.47 0.31
N THR A 37 5.40 2.69 1.22
CA THR A 37 6.49 1.76 0.89
C THR A 37 6.01 0.64 -0.03
N LEU A 38 4.82 0.07 0.21
CA LEU A 38 4.23 -0.96 -0.65
C LEU A 38 3.92 -0.41 -2.06
N ALA A 39 3.44 0.83 -2.14
CA ALA A 39 3.24 1.52 -3.43
C ALA A 39 4.53 1.91 -4.15
N GLY A 40 5.70 1.78 -3.51
CA GLY A 40 6.99 2.10 -4.13
C GLY A 40 7.30 3.59 -4.20
N ARG A 41 6.79 4.41 -3.27
CA ARG A 41 7.17 5.83 -3.20
C ARG A 41 8.65 6.00 -2.86
N GLU A 42 9.37 6.78 -3.66
CA GLU A 42 10.81 7.06 -3.52
C GLU A 42 11.18 7.84 -2.25
N ASP A 43 10.21 8.52 -1.63
CA ASP A 43 10.40 9.29 -0.39
C ASP A 43 10.81 8.43 0.82
N TYR A 44 10.71 7.11 0.71
CA TYR A 44 10.97 6.16 1.79
C TYR A 44 12.07 5.16 1.43
N GLU A 45 13.09 5.09 2.27
CA GLU A 45 14.17 4.12 2.18
C GLU A 45 13.83 2.86 2.99
N VAL A 46 13.82 1.69 2.35
CA VAL A 46 13.67 0.41 3.05
C VAL A 46 15.03 -0.01 3.59
N THR A 47 15.21 0.09 4.90
CA THR A 47 16.50 -0.21 5.55
C THR A 47 16.75 -1.71 5.78
N GLY A 48 15.74 -2.56 5.57
CA GLY A 48 15.84 -4.00 5.76
C GLY A 48 14.47 -4.69 5.83
N GLY A 49 14.49 -6.03 5.71
CA GLY A 49 13.30 -6.85 5.53
C GLY A 49 13.04 -7.17 4.05
N SER A 50 11.99 -7.95 3.79
CA SER A 50 11.57 -8.32 2.44
C SER A 50 10.04 -8.29 2.34
N VAL A 51 9.53 -8.10 1.13
CA VAL A 51 8.09 -8.14 0.86
C VAL A 51 7.87 -9.04 -0.34
N THR A 52 7.17 -10.14 -0.15
CA THR A 52 6.93 -11.10 -1.23
C THR A 52 5.47 -11.06 -1.65
N PHE A 53 5.23 -10.88 -2.95
CA PHE A 53 3.90 -10.94 -3.54
C PHE A 53 3.89 -11.91 -4.71
N LYS A 54 3.00 -12.91 -4.67
CA LYS A 54 2.93 -13.99 -5.68
C LYS A 54 4.28 -14.67 -5.98
N GLY A 55 5.14 -14.79 -4.97
CA GLY A 55 6.48 -15.39 -5.09
C GLY A 55 7.56 -14.47 -5.67
N LYS A 56 7.25 -13.19 -5.95
CA LYS A 56 8.21 -12.17 -6.40
C LYS A 56 8.57 -11.24 -5.25
N ASP A 57 9.81 -10.79 -5.18
CA ASP A 57 10.19 -9.71 -4.27
C ASP A 57 9.64 -8.39 -4.80
N LEU A 58 8.81 -7.74 -4.00
CA LEU A 58 8.18 -6.48 -4.37
C LEU A 58 9.16 -5.32 -4.33
N LEU A 59 10.17 -5.38 -3.47
CA LEU A 59 11.09 -4.26 -3.24
C LEU A 59 11.99 -4.01 -4.45
N GLU A 60 12.23 -5.03 -5.27
CA GLU A 60 13.00 -4.95 -6.51
C GLU A 60 12.18 -4.42 -7.71
N LEU A 61 10.85 -4.44 -7.62
CA LEU A 61 9.96 -4.00 -8.70
C LEU A 61 9.73 -2.49 -8.64
N SER A 62 9.71 -1.86 -9.82
CA SER A 62 9.25 -0.48 -10.00
C SER A 62 7.76 -0.32 -9.66
N PRO A 63 7.28 0.88 -9.28
CA PRO A 63 5.86 1.13 -9.00
C PRO A 63 4.92 0.66 -10.12
N GLU A 64 5.34 0.82 -11.38
CA GLU A 64 4.59 0.40 -12.57
C GLU A 64 4.47 -1.13 -12.65
N GLU A 65 5.57 -1.85 -12.41
CA GLU A 65 5.57 -3.31 -12.41
C GLU A 65 4.71 -3.88 -11.27
N ARG A 66 4.75 -3.25 -10.09
CA ARG A 66 3.89 -3.62 -8.95
C ARG A 66 2.41 -3.48 -9.31
N ALA A 67 2.05 -2.39 -9.99
CA ALA A 67 0.69 -2.19 -10.49
C ALA A 67 0.30 -3.27 -11.52
N GLY A 68 1.21 -3.63 -12.42
CA GLY A 68 1.04 -4.73 -13.37
C GLY A 68 0.81 -6.09 -12.71
N GLU A 69 1.44 -6.36 -11.56
CA GLU A 69 1.21 -7.57 -10.76
C GLU A 69 -0.16 -7.58 -10.04
N GLY A 70 -0.85 -6.44 -10.00
CA GLY A 70 -2.18 -6.28 -9.40
C GLY A 70 -2.17 -5.63 -8.03
N ILE A 71 -1.09 -4.94 -7.64
CA ILE A 71 -1.07 -4.12 -6.43
C ILE A 71 -1.64 -2.75 -6.74
N PHE A 72 -2.62 -2.34 -5.94
CA PHE A 72 -3.27 -1.06 -6.11
C PHE A 72 -3.27 -0.29 -4.79
N MET A 73 -2.93 0.99 -4.87
CA MET A 73 -3.03 1.92 -3.76
C MET A 73 -4.12 2.95 -4.04
N ALA A 74 -5.16 2.96 -3.21
CA ALA A 74 -6.11 4.06 -3.21
C ALA A 74 -5.46 5.29 -2.55
N PHE A 75 -5.46 6.43 -3.25
CA PHE A 75 -4.98 7.70 -2.71
C PHE A 75 -5.90 8.22 -1.61
N GLN A 76 -5.32 8.74 -0.52
CA GLN A 76 -6.08 9.37 0.56
C GLN A 76 -6.73 10.69 0.10
N TYR A 77 -6.06 11.42 -0.79
CA TYR A 77 -6.57 12.62 -1.47
C TYR A 77 -6.27 12.48 -2.97
N PRO A 78 -7.26 12.18 -3.82
CA PRO A 78 -7.03 12.11 -5.26
C PRO A 78 -6.65 13.50 -5.77
N VAL A 79 -5.62 13.57 -6.63
CA VAL A 79 -5.24 14.81 -7.29
C VAL A 79 -6.23 15.06 -8.42
N GLU A 80 -6.84 16.25 -8.43
CA GLU A 80 -7.68 16.67 -9.55
C GLU A 80 -6.79 17.15 -10.69
N ILE A 81 -6.99 16.60 -11.90
CA ILE A 81 -6.33 17.06 -13.12
C ILE A 81 -7.35 17.86 -13.92
N PRO A 82 -7.21 19.20 -14.02
CA PRO A 82 -8.14 20.02 -14.80
C PRO A 82 -8.22 19.53 -16.25
N GLY A 83 -9.42 19.29 -16.75
CA GLY A 83 -9.66 18.85 -18.13
C GLY A 83 -9.64 17.34 -18.37
N VAL A 84 -9.36 16.52 -17.36
CA VAL A 84 -9.46 15.05 -17.46
C VAL A 84 -10.71 14.58 -16.70
N SER A 85 -11.66 13.97 -17.41
CA SER A 85 -12.85 13.41 -16.75
C SER A 85 -12.48 12.14 -15.98
N ASN A 86 -13.18 11.87 -14.87
CA ASN A 86 -13.03 10.62 -14.11
C ASN A 86 -13.30 9.35 -14.93
N GLN A 87 -13.89 9.45 -16.13
CA GLN A 87 -14.07 8.32 -17.03
C GLN A 87 -12.77 7.97 -17.80
N PHE A 88 -11.90 8.96 -18.03
CA PHE A 88 -10.58 8.76 -18.65
C PHE A 88 -9.51 8.32 -17.66
N PHE A 89 -9.74 8.52 -16.36
CA PHE A 89 -8.89 8.02 -15.29
C PHE A 89 -9.59 6.86 -14.57
N PRO A 90 -9.47 5.60 -15.04
CA PRO A 90 -10.03 4.43 -14.36
C PRO A 90 -9.22 4.11 -13.10
N ALA A 91 -9.30 4.99 -12.11
CA ALA A 91 -8.84 4.71 -10.75
C ALA A 91 -9.98 5.07 -9.81
N ASN A 92 -11.12 4.38 -9.92
CA ASN A 92 -12.23 4.67 -9.03
C ASN A 92 -12.95 3.40 -8.60
N ARG A 93 -12.46 2.85 -7.48
CA ARG A 93 -13.19 2.27 -6.32
C ARG A 93 -14.22 1.15 -6.53
N ALA A 94 -14.99 1.17 -7.62
CA ALA A 94 -16.03 0.21 -7.97
C ALA A 94 -15.46 -1.19 -8.20
N GLU A 95 -14.30 -1.28 -8.86
CA GLU A 95 -13.69 -2.57 -9.18
C GLU A 95 -13.07 -3.26 -7.95
N CYS A 96 -12.47 -2.49 -7.03
CA CYS A 96 -11.98 -3.02 -5.75
C CYS A 96 -13.13 -3.50 -4.84
N ARG A 97 -14.30 -2.82 -4.84
CA ARG A 97 -15.40 -3.18 -3.93
C ARG A 97 -16.14 -4.46 -4.32
N ALA A 98 -16.15 -4.81 -5.60
CA ALA A 98 -16.88 -5.99 -6.10
C ALA A 98 -16.25 -7.33 -5.70
N ARG A 99 -15.02 -7.35 -5.16
CA ARG A 99 -14.25 -8.59 -4.89
C ARG A 99 -13.84 -8.80 -3.43
N LEU A 100 -14.27 -7.94 -2.50
CA LEU A 100 -13.85 -8.05 -1.09
C LEU A 100 -14.84 -8.89 -0.27
N PRO A 101 -14.44 -10.06 0.27
CA PRO A 101 -15.22 -10.78 1.27
C PRO A 101 -15.24 -10.05 2.62
N ARG A 102 -16.11 -10.49 3.54
CA ARG A 102 -16.33 -9.82 4.84
C ARG A 102 -15.03 -9.74 5.65
N ALA A 103 -14.73 -8.56 6.17
CA ALA A 103 -13.47 -8.25 6.85
C ALA A 103 -13.24 -9.09 8.12
N GLY A 104 -12.02 -9.63 8.25
CA GLY A 104 -11.47 -10.13 9.50
C GLY A 104 -10.47 -9.11 10.04
N VAL A 105 -10.63 -8.68 11.29
CA VAL A 105 -9.70 -7.73 11.91
C VAL A 105 -8.45 -8.48 12.35
N VAL A 106 -7.28 -8.11 11.84
CA VAL A 106 -5.99 -8.64 12.29
C VAL A 106 -5.05 -7.49 12.62
N GLY A 107 -4.73 -7.35 13.92
CA GLY A 107 -3.58 -6.59 14.42
C GLY A 107 -3.88 -5.17 14.92
N SER A 108 -3.93 -5.03 16.24
CA SER A 108 -3.74 -3.77 16.95
C SER A 108 -2.24 -3.44 17.03
N PHE A 109 -1.83 -2.28 16.50
CA PHE A 109 -0.48 -1.72 16.60
C PHE A 109 -0.35 -0.72 17.75
#